data_AF-A0A3Q0QTB4-F1
#
_entry.id   AF-A0A3Q0QTB4-F1
#
_cell.length_a   1.000
_cell.length_b   1.000
_cell.length_c   1.000
_cell.angle_alpha   90.00
_cell.angle_beta   90.00
_cell.angle_gamma   90.00
#
_symmetry.space_group_name_H-M   'P 1'
#
loop_
_entity.id
_entity.type
_entity.pdbx_description
1 polymer ?
#
loop_
_entity_poly.entity_id
_entity_poly.type
_entity_poly.pdbx_seq_one_letter_code
_entity_poly.pdbx_strand_id
1 'polypeptide(L)'
;MWVDPAVLGVSISNELSSSQLEQLKFLLRDKNFGKKVLENIDNGLKLFELMKERNYLAADKTELLSNLLKDINRQDLAEKINNFIIQPDPNYEKLKTATEVIAENLGKNWRKLGRKLGLTETRLDSISTRHPSDLQETAMELLKEWRKDQRADAQVKKLIDALRACQMNLTADKVEKKICMLPPRAWSSSCWTVLW
;
A
#
# COMPACT_ATOMS: atom_id res chain seq x y z
N MET A 1 -2.77 -0.44 -2.92
CA MET A 1 -2.69 0.59 -1.85
C MET A 1 -1.61 0.09 -0.90
N TRP A 2 -0.43 -0.21 -1.44
CA TRP A 2 0.66 0.73 -1.69
C TRP A 2 1.13 1.28 -0.35
N VAL A 3 2.30 0.82 0.11
CA VAL A 3 3.08 1.53 1.12
C VAL A 3 3.25 2.94 0.59
N ASP A 4 2.84 3.95 1.36
CA ASP A 4 2.95 5.33 0.93
C ASP A 4 4.44 5.63 0.63
N PRO A 5 4.82 5.99 -0.61
CA PRO A 5 6.22 6.31 -0.95
C PRO A 5 6.77 7.43 -0.06
N ALA A 6 5.88 8.24 0.52
CA ALA A 6 6.19 9.23 1.53
C ALA A 6 6.77 8.61 2.82
N VAL A 7 6.20 7.52 3.34
CA VAL A 7 6.70 6.84 4.56
C VAL A 7 8.07 6.21 4.32
N LEU A 8 8.27 5.65 3.12
CA LEU A 8 9.55 5.08 2.70
C LEU A 8 10.63 6.17 2.60
N GLY A 9 10.33 7.27 1.92
CA GLY A 9 11.24 8.42 1.80
C GLY A 9 11.62 9.01 3.17
N VAL A 10 10.69 9.08 4.11
CA VAL A 10 10.95 9.54 5.49
C VAL A 10 11.90 8.60 6.23
N SER A 11 11.62 7.30 6.18
CA SER A 11 12.42 6.30 6.89
C SER A 11 13.87 6.30 6.40
N ILE A 12 14.07 6.38 5.09
CA ILE A 12 15.40 6.41 4.47
C ILE A 12 16.10 7.74 4.76
N SER A 13 15.37 8.86 4.71
CA SER A 13 15.96 10.17 4.98
C SER A 13 16.50 10.28 6.40
N ASN A 14 15.87 9.63 7.38
CA ASN A 14 16.36 9.61 8.76
C ASN A 14 17.62 8.78 8.94
N GLU A 15 17.87 7.81 8.05
CA GLU A 15 19.05 6.94 8.08
C GLU A 15 20.18 7.42 7.17
N LEU A 16 19.96 8.49 6.42
CA LEU A 16 20.97 9.14 5.58
C LEU A 16 21.75 10.19 6.38
N SER A 17 23.07 10.14 6.28
CA SER A 17 23.94 11.18 6.83
C SER A 17 24.03 12.39 5.88
N SER A 18 24.45 13.55 6.40
CA SER A 18 24.68 14.76 5.60
C SER A 18 25.70 14.54 4.48
N SER A 19 26.74 13.75 4.72
CA SER A 19 27.75 13.40 3.72
C SER A 19 27.16 12.54 2.60
N GLN A 20 26.29 11.57 2.92
CA GLN A 20 25.61 10.72 1.93
C GLN A 20 24.60 11.52 1.12
N LEU A 21 23.93 12.49 1.73
CA LEU A 21 23.04 13.41 1.03
C LEU A 21 23.78 14.22 -0.03
N GLU A 22 25.00 14.69 0.26
CA GLU A 22 25.82 15.40 -0.73
C GLU A 22 26.29 14.50 -1.88
N GLN A 23 26.66 13.26 -1.57
CA GLN A 23 27.00 12.26 -2.59
C GLN A 23 25.81 11.96 -3.51
N LEU A 24 24.61 11.81 -2.93
CA LEU A 24 23.37 11.64 -3.70
C LEU A 24 23.08 12.85 -4.58
N LYS A 25 23.24 14.09 -4.07
CA LYS A 25 23.09 15.31 -4.88
C LYS A 25 24.08 15.34 -6.05
N PHE A 26 25.31 14.88 -5.85
CA PHE A 26 26.30 14.82 -6.91
C PHE A 26 25.90 13.81 -8.00
N LEU A 27 25.49 12.61 -7.62
CA LEU A 27 25.00 11.60 -8.56
C LEU A 27 23.74 12.04 -9.30
N LEU A 28 22.86 12.79 -8.63
CA LEU A 28 21.65 13.33 -9.25
C LEU A 28 21.94 14.48 -10.22
N ARG A 29 23.00 15.29 -10.00
CA ARG A 29 23.44 16.29 -11.00
C ARG A 29 23.77 15.63 -12.34
N ASP A 30 24.40 14.47 -12.31
CA ASP A 30 24.78 13.71 -13.51
C ASP A 30 23.55 13.13 -14.24
N LYS A 31 22.49 12.82 -13.48
CA LYS A 31 21.21 12.24 -13.97
C LYS A 31 20.19 13.30 -14.41
N ASN A 32 20.60 14.49 -14.85
CA ASN A 32 19.73 15.59 -15.30
C ASN A 32 18.89 16.30 -14.21
N PHE A 33 19.20 16.16 -12.93
CA PHE A 33 18.57 16.98 -11.90
C PHE A 33 19.21 18.37 -11.86
N GLY A 34 18.40 19.42 -12.04
CA GLY A 34 18.89 20.79 -12.15
C GLY A 34 19.75 21.20 -10.95
N LYS A 35 20.99 21.63 -11.22
CA LYS A 35 22.00 22.03 -10.22
C LYS A 35 21.46 22.98 -9.15
N LYS A 36 20.70 23.99 -9.56
CA LYS A 36 20.08 25.00 -8.68
C LYS A 36 19.03 24.42 -7.72
N VAL A 37 18.33 23.37 -8.14
CA VAL A 37 17.30 22.71 -7.32
C VAL A 37 17.97 21.85 -6.24
N LEU A 38 19.02 21.11 -6.61
CA LEU A 38 19.76 20.24 -5.69
C LEU A 38 20.54 21.01 -4.61
N GLU A 39 21.01 22.21 -4.92
CA GLU A 39 21.69 23.10 -3.97
C GLU A 39 20.74 23.63 -2.89
N ASN A 40 19.46 23.85 -3.21
CA ASN A 40 18.45 24.32 -2.26
C ASN A 40 17.92 23.24 -1.32
N ILE A 41 18.30 21.98 -1.52
CA ILE A 41 17.84 20.86 -0.71
C ILE A 41 18.74 20.74 0.51
N ASP A 42 18.19 20.89 1.70
CA ASP A 42 18.88 20.77 2.99
C ASP A 42 18.70 19.39 3.65
N ASN A 43 17.65 18.65 3.25
CA ASN A 43 17.27 17.38 3.87
C ASN A 43 16.96 16.30 2.80
N GLY A 44 17.27 15.04 3.10
CA GLY A 44 16.92 13.88 2.27
C GLY A 44 15.41 13.79 1.99
N LEU A 45 14.57 14.24 2.92
CA LEU A 45 13.12 14.33 2.73
C LEU A 45 12.76 15.18 1.51
N LYS A 46 13.28 16.41 1.45
CA LYS A 46 13.04 17.32 0.31
C LYS A 46 13.61 16.76 -1.00
N LEU A 47 14.72 16.01 -0.92
CA LEU A 47 15.27 15.30 -2.07
C LEU A 47 14.28 14.27 -2.62
N PHE A 48 13.74 13.42 -1.75
CA PHE A 48 12.80 12.38 -2.15
C PHE A 48 11.44 12.92 -2.58
N GLU A 49 10.98 14.01 -1.97
CA GLU A 49 9.79 14.73 -2.43
C GLU A 49 9.97 15.26 -3.85
N LEU A 50 11.12 15.87 -4.17
CA LEU A 50 11.42 16.34 -5.53
C LEU A 50 11.55 15.19 -6.54
N MET A 51 12.14 14.06 -6.14
CA MET A 51 12.20 12.87 -6.98
C MET A 51 10.80 12.32 -7.25
N LYS A 52 9.89 12.38 -6.26
CA LYS A 52 8.48 12.00 -6.40
C LYS A 52 7.74 12.96 -7.34
N GLU A 53 7.87 14.27 -7.13
CA GLU A 53 7.21 15.29 -7.97
C GLU A 53 7.65 15.20 -9.44
N ARG A 54 8.91 14.84 -9.68
CA ARG A 54 9.45 14.63 -11.03
C ARG A 54 9.23 13.23 -11.59
N ASN A 55 8.47 12.39 -10.89
CA ASN A 55 8.12 11.03 -11.30
C ASN A 55 9.32 10.07 -11.46
N TYR A 56 10.44 10.38 -10.80
CA TYR A 56 11.61 9.49 -10.67
C TYR A 56 11.51 8.56 -9.47
N LEU A 57 10.63 8.88 -8.52
CA LEU A 57 10.28 8.03 -7.38
C LEU A 57 8.78 7.76 -7.40
N ALA A 58 8.41 6.73 -8.15
CA ALA A 58 7.04 6.22 -8.20
C ALA A 58 7.00 4.80 -7.63
N ALA A 59 5.80 4.33 -7.31
CA ALA A 59 5.62 3.06 -6.61
C ALA A 59 6.00 1.82 -7.47
N ASP A 60 6.14 2.02 -8.78
CA ASP A 60 6.64 1.08 -9.79
C ASP A 60 8.11 1.35 -10.19
N LYS A 61 8.71 2.47 -9.76
CA LYS A 61 10.02 2.98 -10.20
C LYS A 61 10.88 3.41 -9.04
N THR A 62 11.14 2.49 -8.13
CA THR A 62 12.10 2.64 -7.04
C THR A 62 13.50 2.16 -7.43
N GLU A 63 13.67 1.57 -8.61
CA GLU A 63 14.96 1.08 -9.11
C GLU A 63 16.01 2.18 -9.18
N LEU A 64 15.61 3.40 -9.57
CA LEU A 64 16.51 4.54 -9.58
C LEU A 64 17.03 4.86 -8.18
N LEU A 65 16.16 4.86 -7.17
CA LEU A 65 16.58 5.09 -5.79
C LEU A 65 17.43 3.92 -5.25
N SER A 66 17.05 2.67 -5.55
CA SER A 66 17.83 1.48 -5.16
C SER A 66 19.25 1.53 -5.75
N ASN A 67 19.38 1.91 -7.02
CA ASN A 67 20.68 2.03 -7.69
C ASN A 67 21.50 3.20 -7.12
N LEU A 68 20.89 4.37 -6.90
CA LEU A 68 21.57 5.51 -6.27
C LEU A 68 22.08 5.18 -4.86
N LEU A 69 21.33 4.39 -4.09
CA LEU A 69 21.75 3.94 -2.77
C LEU A 69 22.89 2.92 -2.84
N LYS A 70 22.92 2.05 -3.86
CA LYS A 70 24.06 1.17 -4.13
C LYS A 70 25.30 1.97 -4.53
N ASP A 71 25.13 3.03 -5.32
CA ASP A 71 26.24 3.89 -5.79
C ASP A 71 26.90 4.67 -4.64
N ILE A 72 26.16 5.02 -3.58
CA ILE A 72 26.73 5.59 -2.33
C ILE A 72 27.17 4.52 -1.32
N ASN A 73 27.26 3.26 -1.75
CA ASN A 73 27.64 2.10 -0.93
C ASN A 73 26.70 1.83 0.27
N ARG A 74 25.44 2.28 0.20
CA ARG A 74 24.37 2.00 1.17
C ARG A 74 23.46 0.88 0.68
N GLN A 75 24.05 -0.29 0.49
CA GLN A 75 23.32 -1.51 0.13
C GLN A 75 22.28 -1.89 1.20
N ASP A 76 22.54 -1.59 2.46
CA ASP A 76 21.59 -1.75 3.58
C ASP A 76 20.27 -1.00 3.31
N LEU A 77 20.34 0.25 2.85
CA LEU A 77 19.16 1.05 2.52
C LEU A 77 18.50 0.58 1.22
N ALA A 78 19.29 0.18 0.23
CA ALA A 78 18.78 -0.38 -1.02
C ALA A 78 18.00 -1.68 -0.80
N GLU A 79 18.51 -2.57 0.06
CA GLU A 79 17.84 -3.79 0.48
C GLU A 79 16.59 -3.48 1.30
N LYS A 80 16.66 -2.48 2.19
CA LYS A 80 15.50 -2.04 2.96
C LYS A 80 14.37 -1.54 2.06
N ILE A 81 14.70 -0.80 0.99
CA ILE A 81 13.72 -0.39 -0.04
C ILE A 81 13.10 -1.60 -0.72
N ASN A 82 13.92 -2.53 -1.22
CA ASN A 82 13.44 -3.71 -1.92
C ASN A 82 12.56 -4.56 -1.00
N ASN A 83 12.96 -4.74 0.25
CA ASN A 83 12.19 -5.44 1.27
C ASN A 83 10.89 -4.71 1.62
N PHE A 84 10.86 -3.38 1.67
CA PHE A 84 9.63 -2.61 1.87
C PHE A 84 8.66 -2.72 0.69
N ILE A 85 9.17 -2.75 -0.55
CA ILE A 85 8.34 -2.97 -1.75
C ILE A 85 7.76 -4.37 -1.75
N ILE A 86 8.56 -5.36 -1.33
CA ILE A 86 8.15 -6.76 -1.20
C ILE A 86 7.26 -6.97 0.03
N GLN A 87 7.28 -6.06 1.00
CA GLN A 87 6.45 -6.12 2.21
C GLN A 87 5.28 -5.16 2.12
N PRO A 88 4.17 -5.56 1.49
CA PRO A 88 2.93 -4.82 1.60
C PRO A 88 2.53 -4.71 3.07
N ASP A 89 2.01 -3.54 3.44
CA ASP A 89 1.44 -3.24 4.76
C ASP A 89 0.60 -4.45 5.25
N PRO A 90 0.84 -4.97 6.47
CA PRO A 90 0.03 -6.05 7.04
C PRO A 90 -1.47 -5.75 6.97
N ASN A 91 -1.88 -4.49 7.09
CA ASN A 91 -3.27 -4.08 6.92
C ASN A 91 -3.72 -4.14 5.45
N TYR A 92 -2.83 -3.82 4.49
CA TYR A 92 -3.12 -3.99 3.06
C TYR A 92 -3.36 -5.46 2.70
N GLU A 93 -2.51 -6.37 3.15
CA GLU A 93 -2.68 -7.81 2.86
C GLU A 93 -3.97 -8.34 3.47
N LYS A 94 -4.25 -8.01 4.73
CA LYS A 94 -5.52 -8.36 5.37
C LYS A 94 -6.72 -7.81 4.59
N LEU A 95 -6.66 -6.56 4.15
CA LEU A 95 -7.74 -5.94 3.40
C LEU A 95 -7.88 -6.53 2.00
N LYS A 96 -6.77 -6.82 1.31
CA LYS A 96 -6.75 -7.46 -0.01
C LYS A 96 -7.39 -8.86 0.08
N THR A 97 -6.91 -9.69 0.99
CA THR A 97 -7.46 -11.03 1.24
C THR A 97 -8.94 -10.96 1.61
N ALA A 98 -9.34 -10.01 2.46
CA ALA A 98 -10.75 -9.80 2.78
C ALA A 98 -11.56 -9.47 1.54
N THR A 99 -11.10 -8.53 0.71
CA THR A 99 -11.83 -8.12 -0.51
C THR A 99 -11.97 -9.24 -1.54
N GLU A 100 -10.95 -10.09 -1.69
CA GLU A 100 -10.99 -11.26 -2.58
C GLU A 100 -12.04 -12.27 -2.11
N VAL A 101 -12.00 -12.66 -0.83
CA VAL A 101 -12.97 -13.58 -0.23
C VAL A 101 -14.40 -13.02 -0.32
N ILE A 102 -14.55 -11.71 -0.09
CA ILE A 102 -15.85 -11.05 -0.24
C ILE A 102 -16.32 -11.15 -1.69
N ALA A 103 -15.51 -10.74 -2.66
CA ALA A 103 -15.89 -10.75 -4.07
C ALA A 103 -16.32 -12.14 -4.57
N GLU A 104 -15.62 -13.19 -4.16
CA GLU A 104 -15.96 -14.58 -4.49
C GLU A 104 -17.27 -15.07 -3.87
N ASN A 105 -17.67 -14.51 -2.72
CA ASN A 105 -18.81 -14.99 -1.94
C ASN A 105 -20.00 -14.00 -1.90
N LEU A 106 -19.90 -12.84 -2.56
CA LEU A 106 -20.94 -11.80 -2.51
C LEU A 106 -22.12 -12.08 -3.46
N GLY A 107 -21.81 -12.63 -4.63
CA GLY A 107 -22.80 -12.94 -5.67
C GLY A 107 -23.71 -11.75 -5.99
N LYS A 108 -25.01 -11.99 -6.16
CA LYS A 108 -26.02 -10.95 -6.51
C LYS A 108 -26.28 -9.92 -5.40
N ASN A 109 -25.80 -10.16 -4.19
CA ASN A 109 -26.09 -9.31 -3.03
C ASN A 109 -25.11 -8.12 -2.90
N TRP A 110 -24.22 -7.91 -3.87
CA TRP A 110 -23.24 -6.83 -3.88
C TRP A 110 -23.88 -5.43 -3.76
N ARG A 111 -25.07 -5.22 -4.33
CA ARG A 111 -25.81 -3.95 -4.19
C ARG A 111 -26.23 -3.68 -2.76
N LYS A 112 -26.67 -4.72 -2.03
CA LYS A 112 -27.06 -4.61 -0.62
C LYS A 112 -25.86 -4.21 0.24
N LEU A 113 -24.71 -4.84 0.00
CA LEU A 113 -23.45 -4.48 0.67
C LEU A 113 -23.04 -3.04 0.32
N GLY A 114 -23.09 -2.66 -0.95
CA GLY A 114 -22.74 -1.32 -1.40
C GLY A 114 -23.52 -0.21 -0.70
N ARG A 115 -24.85 -0.37 -0.58
CA ARG A 115 -25.71 0.56 0.18
C ARG A 115 -25.31 0.64 1.65
N LYS A 116 -24.98 -0.48 2.28
CA LYS A 116 -24.53 -0.50 3.69
C LYS A 116 -23.15 0.11 3.89
N LEU A 117 -22.29 0.03 2.88
CA LEU A 117 -20.99 0.67 2.85
C LEU A 117 -21.06 2.18 2.55
N GLY A 118 -22.26 2.72 2.31
CA GLY A 118 -22.49 4.15 2.08
C GLY A 118 -22.32 4.60 0.63
N LEU A 119 -22.22 3.67 -0.33
CA LEU A 119 -22.16 4.02 -1.74
C LEU A 119 -23.54 4.47 -2.25
N THR A 120 -23.58 5.59 -2.98
CA THR A 120 -24.80 6.14 -3.58
C THR A 120 -25.34 5.25 -4.72
N GLU A 121 -26.66 5.25 -4.94
CA GLU A 121 -27.31 4.50 -6.02
C GLU A 121 -26.69 4.78 -7.40
N THR A 122 -26.36 6.04 -7.71
CA THR A 122 -25.71 6.42 -8.98
C THR A 122 -24.39 5.70 -9.21
N ARG A 123 -23.60 5.46 -8.14
CA ARG A 123 -22.35 4.71 -8.23
C ARG A 123 -22.59 3.22 -8.38
N LEU A 124 -23.60 2.67 -7.70
CA LEU A 124 -23.99 1.28 -7.85
C LEU A 124 -24.46 0.99 -9.28
N ASP A 125 -25.24 1.88 -9.88
CA ASP A 125 -25.66 1.76 -11.27
C ASP A 125 -24.47 1.86 -12.23
N SER A 126 -23.53 2.78 -11.95
CA SER A 126 -22.29 2.90 -12.74
C SER A 126 -21.41 1.65 -12.66
N ILE A 127 -21.36 0.96 -11.52
CA ILE A 127 -20.65 -0.30 -11.35
C ILE A 127 -21.39 -1.41 -12.12
N SER A 128 -22.71 -1.44 -12.04
CA SER A 128 -23.55 -2.44 -12.72
C SER A 128 -23.45 -2.39 -14.24
N THR A 129 -23.22 -1.21 -14.82
CA THR A 129 -23.09 -1.03 -16.27
C THR A 129 -21.70 -1.41 -16.79
N ARG A 130 -20.66 -1.36 -15.95
CA ARG A 130 -19.28 -1.73 -16.32
C ARG A 130 -19.07 -3.23 -16.45
N HIS A 131 -19.66 -4.01 -15.55
CA HIS A 131 -19.45 -5.47 -15.48
C HIS A 131 -20.78 -6.24 -15.36
N PRO A 132 -21.68 -6.17 -16.36
CA PRO A 132 -23.03 -6.72 -16.23
C PRO A 132 -23.08 -8.24 -16.04
N SER A 133 -22.08 -8.98 -16.55
CA SER A 133 -22.08 -10.45 -16.59
C SER A 133 -21.23 -11.09 -15.49
N ASP A 134 -20.37 -10.30 -14.82
CA ASP A 134 -19.38 -10.82 -13.88
C ASP A 134 -19.64 -10.26 -12.47
N LEU A 135 -20.30 -11.07 -11.65
CA LEU A 135 -20.64 -10.70 -10.27
C LEU A 135 -19.41 -10.57 -9.38
N GLN A 136 -18.33 -11.30 -9.66
CA GLN A 136 -17.10 -11.23 -8.89
C GLN A 136 -16.35 -9.94 -9.21
N GLU A 137 -16.19 -9.62 -10.50
CA GLU A 137 -15.57 -8.38 -10.94
C GLU A 137 -16.38 -7.16 -10.47
N THR A 138 -17.72 -7.24 -10.54
CA THR A 138 -18.64 -6.21 -10.01
C THR A 138 -18.45 -6.00 -8.51
N ALA A 139 -18.34 -7.08 -7.74
CA ALA A 139 -18.09 -7.01 -6.30
C ALA A 139 -16.69 -6.46 -5.99
N MET A 140 -15.68 -6.82 -6.78
CA MET A 140 -14.33 -6.28 -6.65
C MET A 140 -14.31 -4.77 -6.94
N GLU A 141 -15.00 -4.32 -7.98
CA GLU A 141 -15.10 -2.89 -8.33
C GLU A 141 -15.85 -2.09 -7.26
N LEU A 142 -16.93 -2.65 -6.68
CA LEU A 142 -17.60 -2.08 -5.52
C LEU A 142 -16.61 -1.85 -4.36
N LEU A 143 -15.80 -2.85 -4.03
CA LEU A 143 -14.84 -2.78 -2.93
C LEU A 143 -13.70 -1.80 -3.22
N LYS A 144 -13.26 -1.68 -4.49
CA LYS A 144 -12.31 -0.64 -4.91
C LYS A 144 -12.88 0.75 -4.72
N GLU A 145 -14.13 0.98 -5.14
CA GLU A 145 -14.81 2.28 -4.99
C GLU A 145 -15.02 2.64 -3.51
N TRP A 146 -15.48 1.69 -2.69
CA TRP A 146 -15.57 1.87 -1.25
C TRP A 146 -14.22 2.25 -0.63
N ARG A 147 -13.14 1.58 -1.05
CA ARG A 147 -11.80 1.86 -0.54
C ARG A 147 -11.30 3.25 -0.93
N LYS A 148 -11.64 3.75 -2.13
CA LYS A 148 -11.31 5.12 -2.55
C LYS A 148 -12.01 6.15 -1.67
N ASP A 149 -13.27 5.92 -1.30
CA ASP A 149 -14.03 6.83 -0.43
C ASP A 149 -13.55 6.84 1.03
N GLN A 150 -13.09 5.70 1.55
CA GLN A 150 -12.67 5.57 2.96
C GLN A 150 -11.25 6.11 3.24
N ARG A 151 -10.47 6.49 2.21
CA ARG A 151 -9.09 6.98 2.34
C ARG A 151 -8.23 6.13 3.30
N ALA A 152 -7.81 6.71 4.43
CA ALA A 152 -6.93 6.09 5.44
C ALA A 152 -7.68 5.28 6.51
N ASP A 153 -9.02 5.31 6.54
CA ASP A 153 -9.85 4.62 7.54
C ASP A 153 -10.55 3.38 6.96
N ALA A 154 -9.99 2.84 5.89
CA ALA A 154 -10.38 1.56 5.30
C ALA A 154 -9.91 0.42 6.23
N GLN A 155 -10.83 -0.07 7.05
CA GLN A 155 -10.56 -1.18 7.97
C GLN A 155 -11.35 -2.43 7.59
N VAL A 156 -10.72 -3.59 7.75
CA VAL A 156 -11.39 -4.88 7.52
C VAL A 156 -12.60 -5.07 8.43
N LYS A 157 -12.53 -4.55 9.65
CA LYS A 157 -13.64 -4.58 10.62
C LYS A 157 -14.92 -3.96 10.04
N LYS A 158 -14.82 -2.82 9.34
CA LYS A 158 -15.97 -2.18 8.69
C LYS A 158 -16.61 -3.06 7.60
N LEU A 159 -15.79 -3.81 6.85
CA LEU A 159 -16.28 -4.78 5.88
C LEU A 159 -17.02 -5.92 6.59
N ILE A 160 -16.46 -6.47 7.66
CA ILE A 160 -17.08 -7.54 8.46
C ILE A 160 -18.41 -7.07 9.06
N ASP A 161 -18.45 -5.88 9.66
CA ASP A 161 -19.65 -5.31 10.25
C ASP A 161 -20.73 -5.07 9.19
N ALA A 162 -20.35 -4.57 8.01
CA ALA A 162 -21.27 -4.39 6.89
C ALA A 162 -21.80 -5.72 6.33
N LEU A 163 -20.98 -6.77 6.25
CA LEU A 163 -21.41 -8.12 5.87
C LEU A 163 -22.42 -8.68 6.88
N ARG A 164 -22.14 -8.57 8.18
CA ARG A 164 -23.05 -9.00 9.25
C ARG A 164 -24.37 -8.23 9.21
N ALA A 165 -24.32 -6.91 9.01
CA ALA A 165 -25.52 -6.09 8.82
C ALA A 165 -26.32 -6.46 7.56
N CYS A 166 -25.67 -7.04 6.54
CA CYS A 166 -26.32 -7.57 5.34
C CYS A 166 -26.86 -9.01 5.51
N GLN A 167 -26.68 -9.64 6.68
CA GLN A 167 -26.94 -11.06 6.94
C GLN A 167 -26.02 -12.02 6.15
N MET A 168 -24.85 -11.54 5.73
CA MET A 168 -23.82 -12.32 5.02
C MET A 168 -22.82 -12.95 6.00
N ASN A 169 -23.34 -13.58 7.06
CA ASN A 169 -22.52 -14.07 8.17
C ASN A 169 -21.51 -15.13 7.72
N LEU A 170 -21.90 -16.03 6.81
CA LEU A 170 -21.00 -17.05 6.25
C LEU A 170 -19.79 -16.43 5.54
N THR A 171 -19.99 -15.32 4.82
CA THR A 171 -18.90 -14.60 4.16
C THR A 171 -18.04 -13.86 5.18
N ALA A 172 -18.65 -13.25 6.19
CA ALA A 172 -17.93 -12.60 7.29
C ALA A 172 -17.02 -13.58 8.04
N ASP A 173 -17.53 -14.77 8.38
CA ASP A 173 -16.77 -15.81 9.08
C ASP A 173 -15.61 -16.34 8.21
N LYS A 174 -15.82 -16.49 6.90
CA LYS A 174 -14.75 -16.86 5.95
C LYS A 174 -13.66 -15.80 5.89
N VAL A 175 -14.02 -14.53 5.87
CA VAL A 175 -13.08 -13.39 5.88
C VAL A 175 -12.25 -13.40 7.17
N GLU A 176 -12.90 -13.50 8.33
CA GLU A 176 -12.23 -13.56 9.64
C GLU A 176 -11.28 -14.76 9.73
N LYS A 177 -11.74 -15.95 9.32
CA LYS A 177 -10.91 -17.16 9.30
C LYS A 177 -9.69 -16.99 8.41
N LYS A 178 -9.86 -16.44 7.20
CA LYS A 178 -8.76 -16.26 6.25
C LYS A 178 -7.73 -15.25 6.76
N ILE A 179 -8.19 -14.17 7.39
CA ILE A 179 -7.33 -13.16 8.02
C ILE A 179 -6.57 -13.74 9.22
N CYS A 180 -7.24 -14.55 10.05
CA CYS A 180 -6.62 -15.21 11.19
C CYS A 180 -5.55 -16.23 10.78
N MET A 181 -5.71 -16.84 9.59
CA MET A 181 -4.73 -17.76 9.01
C MET A 181 -3.55 -17.05 8.34
N LEU A 182 -3.59 -15.73 8.16
CA LEU A 182 -2.43 -15.00 7.68
C LEU A 182 -1.34 -15.03 8.76
N PRO A 183 -0.12 -15.51 8.46
CA PRO A 183 0.92 -15.61 9.46
C PRO A 183 1.19 -14.21 10.05
N PRO A 184 1.30 -14.08 11.39
CA PRO A 184 1.86 -12.85 11.97
C PRO A 184 3.27 -12.72 11.41
N ARG A 185 3.54 -11.67 10.62
CA ARG A 185 4.86 -11.51 10.01
C ARG A 185 5.89 -11.38 11.12
N ALA A 186 6.79 -12.36 11.14
CA ALA A 186 7.91 -12.44 12.05
C ALA A 186 8.91 -11.31 11.75
N TRP A 187 8.89 -10.27 12.57
CA TRP A 187 10.11 -9.77 13.22
C TRP A 187 9.85 -9.64 14.71
N SER A 188 9.99 -10.77 15.39
CA SER A 188 10.66 -10.81 16.68
C SER A 188 11.86 -11.74 16.52
N SER A 189 12.86 -11.31 15.75
CA SER A 189 14.20 -11.92 15.79
C SER A 189 14.95 -11.55 17.08
N SER A 190 14.23 -11.29 18.17
CA SER A 190 14.78 -11.10 19.52
C SER A 190 14.13 -12.01 20.57
N CYS A 191 13.49 -13.11 20.17
CA CYS A 191 13.09 -14.18 21.10
C CYS A 191 13.39 -15.57 20.51
N TRP A 192 14.64 -15.80 20.11
CA TRP A 192 15.20 -17.16 20.05
C TRP A 192 16.23 -17.31 21.17
N THR A 193 15.72 -17.48 22.38
CA THR A 193 16.35 -18.10 23.56
C THR A 193 15.25 -18.08 24.62
N VAL A 194 14.76 -19.17 25.18
CA VAL A 194 15.37 -20.42 25.65
C VAL A 194 14.22 -21.44 25.62
N LEU A 195 14.29 -22.60 24.97
CA LEU A 195 14.79 -23.85 25.57
C LEU A 195 14.50 -23.93 27.08
N TRP A 196 13.29 -24.33 27.44
CA TRP A 196 12.97 -25.53 28.25
C TRP A 196 11.47 -25.76 28.31
#